data_AF-A0A8S1QHW0-F1
#
_entry.id   AF-A0A8S1QHW0-F1
#
_cell.length_a   1.000
_cell.length_b   1.000
_cell.length_c   1.000
_cell.angle_alpha   90.00
_cell.angle_beta   90.00
_cell.angle_gamma   90.00
#
_symmetry.space_group_name_H-M   'P 1'
#
loop_
_entity.id
_entity.type
_entity.pdbx_description
1 polymer ?
#
loop_
_entity_poly.entity_id
_entity_poly.type
_entity_poly.pdbx_seq_one_letter_code
_entity_poly.pdbx_strand_id
1 'polypeptide(L)'
;MMSILAIALCITLITSTTFNLYQICNCTQLIFQYDCLSAGLVCNWDYDNNECYDKPCQDIYYQTACLQQPQRCYWSAGCYNFTQCGDLYYTSSFYSVCHGYNYYCPEFQPPQCTQVYNIHNCSSIDDPNICNYYQSLEGICIWTGIIGQGCTLAQSCAQFFNNATRSCPQRFCYYSQDKFETCAPIQCSNYLEEIQCAQGIQTFGPYLKNIVGCYWNSEQNVCQEYAPSQMTHANCYPYSRGTYHWSNTDEKKGNCVPCSQQLLIISIILTILI
;
A
#
# COMPACT_ATOMS: atom_id res chain seq x y z
N MET A 1 24.97 -33.69 -3.46
CA MET A 1 24.24 -33.44 -4.74
C MET A 1 22.82 -32.92 -4.52
N MET A 2 22.02 -33.49 -3.59
CA MET A 2 20.67 -32.97 -3.29
C MET A 2 20.63 -31.49 -2.87
N SER A 3 21.62 -31.01 -2.11
CA SER A 3 21.67 -29.61 -1.66
C SER A 3 21.84 -28.60 -2.80
N ILE A 4 22.55 -28.95 -3.88
CA ILE A 4 22.77 -28.03 -5.02
C ILE A 4 21.48 -27.87 -5.84
N LEU A 5 20.73 -28.97 -6.01
CA LEU A 5 19.44 -28.94 -6.73
C LEU A 5 18.40 -28.14 -5.94
N ALA A 6 18.37 -28.30 -4.61
CA ALA A 6 17.49 -27.55 -3.72
C ALA A 6 17.78 -26.03 -3.77
N ILE A 7 19.06 -25.63 -3.76
CA ILE A 7 19.46 -24.22 -3.86
C ILE A 7 19.05 -23.63 -5.22
N ALA A 8 19.24 -24.34 -6.34
CA ALA A 8 18.85 -23.87 -7.66
C ALA A 8 17.32 -23.70 -7.82
N LEU A 9 16.53 -24.62 -7.27
CA LEU A 9 15.07 -24.51 -7.20
C LEU A 9 14.63 -23.33 -6.32
N CYS A 10 15.33 -23.05 -5.22
CA CYS A 10 15.02 -21.91 -4.35
C CYS A 10 15.32 -20.57 -5.02
N ILE A 11 16.45 -20.44 -5.72
CA ILE A 11 16.81 -19.21 -6.43
C ILE A 11 15.74 -18.89 -7.49
N THR A 12 15.29 -19.90 -8.25
CA THR A 12 14.26 -19.70 -9.28
C THR A 12 12.89 -19.34 -8.69
N LEU A 13 12.50 -19.96 -7.56
CA LEU A 13 11.28 -19.59 -6.82
C LEU A 13 11.33 -18.14 -6.32
N ILE A 14 12.43 -17.73 -5.68
CA ILE A 14 12.60 -16.37 -5.14
C ILE A 14 12.57 -15.31 -6.27
N THR A 15 13.16 -15.60 -7.44
CA THR A 15 13.12 -14.68 -8.58
C THR A 15 11.74 -14.56 -9.23
N SER A 16 10.85 -15.55 -9.03
CA SER A 16 9.50 -15.56 -9.59
C SER A 16 8.45 -14.93 -8.66
N THR A 17 8.74 -14.80 -7.37
CA THR A 17 7.85 -14.14 -6.43
C THR A 17 8.02 -12.62 -6.53
N THR A 18 7.12 -11.95 -7.24
CA THR A 18 6.99 -10.50 -7.16
C THR A 18 6.56 -10.14 -5.74
N PHE A 19 7.44 -9.47 -4.99
CA PHE A 19 7.12 -9.08 -3.62
C PHE A 19 5.93 -8.11 -3.66
N ASN A 20 4.77 -8.52 -3.14
CA ASN A 20 3.63 -7.63 -3.03
C ASN A 20 3.87 -6.64 -1.88
N LEU A 21 4.45 -5.49 -2.23
CA LEU A 21 4.91 -4.51 -1.26
C LEU A 21 3.76 -3.85 -0.49
N TYR A 22 2.55 -3.81 -1.07
CA TYR A 22 1.36 -3.24 -0.43
C TYR A 22 0.61 -4.24 0.44
N GLN A 23 1.04 -5.50 0.48
CA GLN A 23 0.40 -6.57 1.25
C GLN A 23 -1.09 -6.74 0.91
N ILE A 24 -1.54 -6.30 -0.27
CA ILE A 24 -2.92 -6.48 -0.74
C ILE A 24 -3.05 -7.91 -1.27
N CYS A 25 -4.17 -8.57 -1.00
CA CYS A 25 -4.47 -9.88 -1.52
C CYS A 25 -4.59 -9.86 -3.04
N ASN A 26 -3.89 -10.78 -3.69
CA ASN A 26 -4.21 -11.17 -5.06
C ASN A 26 -5.56 -11.89 -5.06
N CYS A 27 -6.30 -11.84 -6.17
CA CYS A 27 -7.62 -12.47 -6.25
C CYS A 27 -7.56 -13.98 -5.93
N THR A 28 -6.49 -14.67 -6.35
CA THR A 28 -6.27 -16.09 -6.06
C THR A 28 -6.08 -16.43 -4.58
N GLN A 29 -5.81 -15.44 -3.73
CA GLN A 29 -5.74 -15.61 -2.27
C GLN A 29 -7.12 -15.53 -1.61
N LEU A 30 -8.12 -14.99 -2.32
CA LEU A 30 -9.49 -14.80 -1.84
C LEU A 30 -10.30 -16.08 -2.05
N ILE A 31 -10.02 -17.08 -1.21
CA ILE A 31 -10.70 -18.37 -1.27
C ILE A 31 -12.16 -18.31 -0.80
N PHE A 32 -12.54 -17.26 -0.05
CA PHE A 32 -13.90 -17.05 0.42
C PHE A 32 -14.66 -16.18 -0.58
N GLN A 33 -15.82 -16.68 -1.06
CA GLN A 33 -16.61 -16.01 -2.09
C GLN A 33 -16.93 -14.55 -1.76
N TYR A 34 -17.31 -14.28 -0.51
CA TYR A 34 -17.68 -12.92 -0.10
C TYR A 34 -16.51 -11.93 -0.22
N ASP A 35 -15.28 -12.35 0.08
CA ASP A 35 -14.09 -11.51 -0.08
C ASP A 35 -13.86 -11.19 -1.55
N CYS A 36 -13.99 -12.20 -2.43
CA CYS A 36 -13.84 -12.01 -3.87
C CYS A 36 -14.89 -11.05 -4.45
N LEU A 37 -16.15 -11.19 -4.03
CA LEU A 37 -17.24 -10.30 -4.44
C LEU A 37 -17.04 -8.88 -3.88
N SER A 38 -16.53 -8.75 -2.66
CA SER A 38 -16.14 -7.47 -2.06
C SER A 38 -15.00 -6.80 -2.81
N ALA A 39 -14.08 -7.59 -3.36
CA ALA A 39 -13.04 -7.16 -4.28
C ALA A 39 -13.55 -6.90 -5.70
N GLY A 40 -14.86 -6.91 -5.94
CA GLY A 40 -15.50 -6.98 -7.26
C GLY A 40 -15.14 -5.88 -8.27
N LEU A 41 -14.39 -4.85 -7.89
CA LEU A 41 -13.81 -3.90 -8.86
C LEU A 41 -12.57 -4.47 -9.58
N VAL A 42 -11.89 -5.43 -8.97
CA VAL A 42 -10.60 -5.98 -9.43
C VAL A 42 -10.61 -7.50 -9.57
N CYS A 43 -11.52 -8.20 -8.90
CA CYS A 43 -11.67 -9.65 -8.95
C CYS A 43 -13.03 -10.11 -9.49
N ASN A 44 -13.08 -11.34 -9.99
CA ASN A 44 -14.29 -12.07 -10.35
C ASN A 44 -14.32 -13.43 -9.66
N TRP A 45 -15.53 -13.89 -9.30
CA TRP A 45 -15.75 -15.23 -8.79
C TRP A 45 -16.18 -16.17 -9.91
N ASP A 46 -15.46 -17.28 -10.06
CA ASP A 46 -15.86 -18.41 -10.91
C ASP A 46 -16.72 -19.39 -10.10
N TYR A 47 -18.00 -19.46 -10.45
CA TYR A 47 -18.96 -20.35 -9.78
C TYR A 47 -18.77 -21.83 -10.13
N ASP A 48 -18.21 -22.14 -11.29
CA ASP A 48 -18.02 -23.51 -11.75
C ASP A 48 -16.81 -24.14 -11.03
N ASN A 49 -15.73 -23.35 -10.87
CA ASN A 49 -14.50 -23.79 -10.22
C ASN A 49 -14.40 -23.43 -8.73
N ASN A 50 -15.33 -22.63 -8.20
CA ASN A 50 -15.30 -22.07 -6.83
C ASN A 50 -13.99 -21.36 -6.52
N GLU A 51 -13.52 -20.53 -7.44
CA GLU A 51 -12.25 -19.81 -7.30
C GLU A 51 -12.41 -18.33 -7.65
N CYS A 52 -11.56 -17.51 -7.05
CA CYS A 52 -11.48 -16.09 -7.33
C CYS A 52 -10.29 -15.82 -8.27
N TYR A 53 -10.53 -15.03 -9.32
CA TYR A 53 -9.52 -14.69 -10.31
C TYR A 53 -9.49 -13.20 -10.63
N ASP A 54 -8.36 -12.75 -11.17
CA ASP A 54 -8.14 -11.35 -11.54
C ASP A 54 -8.99 -10.94 -12.74
N LYS A 55 -9.70 -9.82 -12.65
CA LYS A 55 -10.35 -9.20 -13.81
C LYS A 55 -9.29 -8.72 -14.80
N PRO A 56 -9.41 -8.95 -16.13
CA PRO A 56 -8.57 -8.29 -17.12
C PRO A 56 -8.49 -6.78 -16.88
N CYS A 57 -7.32 -6.14 -17.04
CA CYS A 57 -7.17 -4.71 -16.71
C CYS A 57 -8.16 -3.84 -17.51
N GLN A 58 -8.44 -4.21 -18.76
CA GLN A 58 -9.42 -3.54 -19.63
C GLN A 58 -10.86 -3.53 -19.09
N ASP A 59 -11.20 -4.42 -18.16
CA ASP A 59 -12.53 -4.50 -17.53
C ASP A 59 -12.61 -3.67 -16.22
N ILE A 60 -11.53 -2.98 -15.85
CA ILE A 60 -11.44 -2.12 -14.66
C ILE A 60 -11.64 -0.66 -15.06
N TYR A 61 -12.86 -0.14 -14.85
CA TYR A 61 -13.25 1.20 -15.31
C TYR A 61 -12.86 2.35 -14.37
N TYR A 62 -12.49 2.04 -13.12
CA TYR A 62 -12.18 3.06 -12.12
C TYR A 62 -10.67 3.16 -11.90
N GLN A 63 -10.14 4.39 -11.98
CA GLN A 63 -8.72 4.66 -11.74
C GLN A 63 -8.25 4.11 -10.39
N THR A 64 -9.02 4.34 -9.32
CA THR A 64 -8.68 3.88 -7.98
C THR A 64 -8.55 2.35 -7.89
N ALA A 65 -9.44 1.62 -8.54
CA ALA A 65 -9.38 0.15 -8.62
C ALA A 65 -8.20 -0.33 -9.48
N CYS A 66 -7.92 0.35 -10.59
CA CYS A 66 -6.77 0.03 -11.43
C CYS A 66 -5.45 0.19 -10.67
N LEU A 67 -5.32 1.29 -9.92
CA LEU A 67 -4.13 1.57 -9.11
C LEU A 67 -3.97 0.61 -7.92
N GLN A 68 -5.03 -0.09 -7.48
CA GLN A 68 -4.95 -1.17 -6.49
C GLN A 68 -4.36 -2.47 -7.07
N GLN A 69 -4.16 -2.55 -8.38
CA GLN A 69 -3.58 -3.70 -9.08
C GLN A 69 -2.21 -3.39 -9.69
N PRO A 70 -1.28 -2.76 -8.96
CA PRO A 70 -0.13 -2.09 -9.56
C PRO A 70 0.94 -3.04 -10.15
N GLN A 71 0.94 -4.33 -9.77
CA GLN A 71 1.82 -5.32 -10.40
C GLN A 71 1.32 -5.77 -11.77
N ARG A 72 0.03 -5.57 -12.06
CA ARG A 72 -0.65 -6.11 -13.24
C ARG A 72 -1.24 -5.05 -14.15
N CYS A 73 -1.63 -3.92 -13.59
CA CYS A 73 -2.32 -2.86 -14.31
C CYS A 73 -1.71 -1.48 -14.07
N TYR A 74 -1.87 -0.58 -15.04
CA TYR A 74 -1.60 0.84 -14.91
C TYR A 74 -2.73 1.66 -15.53
N TRP A 75 -2.89 2.90 -15.09
CA TRP A 75 -3.97 3.79 -15.53
C TRP A 75 -3.48 4.86 -16.51
N SER A 76 -3.92 4.84 -17.78
CA SER A 76 -3.62 5.89 -18.77
C SER A 76 -4.84 6.20 -19.65
N ALA A 77 -5.73 7.09 -19.18
CA ALA A 77 -7.06 7.32 -19.77
C ALA A 77 -7.96 6.06 -19.81
N GLY A 78 -7.60 5.03 -19.06
CA GLY A 78 -8.19 3.70 -18.98
C GLY A 78 -7.24 2.77 -18.23
N CYS A 79 -7.66 1.55 -17.91
CA CYS A 79 -6.81 0.59 -17.22
C CYS A 79 -6.22 -0.43 -18.20
N TYR A 80 -4.90 -0.57 -18.20
CA TYR A 80 -4.14 -1.39 -19.17
C TYR A 80 -3.20 -2.34 -18.46
N ASN A 81 -2.81 -3.42 -19.13
CA ASN A 81 -1.83 -4.37 -18.61
C ASN A 81 -0.48 -3.68 -18.42
N PHE A 82 0.07 -3.79 -17.22
CA PHE A 82 1.37 -3.29 -16.84
C PHE A 82 2.44 -4.36 -17.00
N THR A 83 3.62 -3.97 -17.43
CA THR A 83 4.80 -4.85 -17.52
C THR A 83 5.96 -4.28 -16.72
N GLN A 84 6.28 -2.99 -16.93
CA GLN A 84 7.36 -2.32 -16.22
C GLN A 84 7.15 -0.79 -16.18
N CYS A 85 7.80 -0.13 -15.22
CA CYS A 85 7.68 1.32 -15.06
C CYS A 85 8.22 2.13 -16.25
N GLY A 86 9.22 1.60 -16.97
CA GLY A 86 9.79 2.26 -18.15
C GLY A 86 8.80 2.42 -19.32
N ASP A 87 7.70 1.67 -19.31
CA ASP A 87 6.63 1.79 -20.32
C ASP A 87 5.73 3.00 -20.05
N LEU A 88 5.79 3.57 -18.84
CA LEU A 88 5.07 4.77 -18.44
C LEU A 88 5.88 5.99 -18.88
N TYR A 89 5.62 6.43 -20.11
CA TYR A 89 6.26 7.61 -20.69
C TYR A 89 5.47 8.88 -20.34
N TYR A 90 6.15 9.90 -19.84
CA TYR A 90 5.50 11.17 -19.55
C TYR A 90 6.38 12.37 -19.90
N THR A 91 5.76 13.39 -20.49
CA THR A 91 6.45 14.59 -20.98
C THR A 91 6.40 15.76 -20.00
N SER A 92 5.63 15.68 -18.91
CA SER A 92 5.64 16.75 -17.91
C SER A 92 6.79 16.57 -16.92
N SER A 93 7.25 17.69 -16.37
CA SER A 93 8.26 17.76 -15.31
C SER A 93 7.74 17.49 -13.89
N PHE A 94 6.49 17.08 -13.71
CA PHE A 94 5.92 16.86 -12.37
C PHE A 94 6.23 15.45 -11.83
N TYR A 95 7.06 15.37 -10.80
CA TYR A 95 7.48 14.12 -10.13
C TYR A 95 6.32 13.25 -9.63
N SER A 96 5.21 13.86 -9.17
CA SER A 96 4.08 13.12 -8.59
C SER A 96 3.22 12.37 -9.60
N VAL A 97 3.51 12.51 -10.90
CA VAL A 97 2.64 11.97 -11.95
C VAL A 97 2.71 10.46 -12.03
N CYS A 98 3.90 9.86 -11.86
CA CYS A 98 4.09 8.42 -12.01
C CYS A 98 3.25 7.60 -11.02
N HIS A 99 3.13 8.09 -9.79
CA HIS A 99 2.25 7.53 -8.76
C HIS A 99 0.77 7.53 -9.17
N GLY A 100 0.34 8.46 -10.03
CA GLY A 100 -1.02 8.51 -10.58
C GLY A 100 -1.30 7.49 -11.69
N TYR A 101 -0.25 6.94 -12.30
CA TYR A 101 -0.32 5.89 -13.32
C TYR A 101 -0.20 4.49 -12.71
N ASN A 102 0.76 4.30 -11.79
CA ASN A 102 0.99 3.02 -11.12
C ASN A 102 1.75 3.23 -9.80
N TYR A 103 1.21 2.71 -8.69
CA TYR A 103 1.85 2.83 -7.37
C TYR A 103 3.20 2.10 -7.23
N TYR A 104 3.53 1.13 -8.09
CA TYR A 104 4.85 0.48 -8.14
C TYR A 104 5.91 1.32 -8.86
N CYS A 105 5.48 2.40 -9.50
CA CYS A 105 6.32 3.33 -10.22
C CYS A 105 6.28 4.71 -9.56
N PRO A 106 6.76 4.87 -8.32
CA PRO A 106 6.64 6.13 -7.60
C PRO A 106 7.55 7.23 -8.15
N GLU A 107 8.67 6.86 -8.78
CA GLU A 107 9.73 7.79 -9.12
C GLU A 107 9.71 8.18 -10.60
N PHE A 108 10.00 9.45 -10.89
CA PHE A 108 10.11 9.97 -12.24
C PHE A 108 11.56 10.36 -12.55
N GLN A 109 12.17 9.66 -13.50
CA GLN A 109 13.45 10.04 -14.09
C GLN A 109 13.19 10.40 -15.56
N PRO A 110 13.12 11.70 -15.90
CA PRO A 110 12.73 12.13 -17.23
C PRO A 110 13.45 11.33 -18.33
N PRO A 111 12.70 10.72 -19.27
CA PRO A 111 11.27 10.88 -19.53
C PRO A 111 10.35 9.76 -18.97
N GLN A 112 10.85 8.91 -18.08
CA GLN A 112 10.18 7.66 -17.68
C GLN A 112 9.94 7.55 -16.18
N CYS A 113 8.91 6.78 -15.82
CA CYS A 113 8.75 6.33 -14.45
C CYS A 113 9.71 5.17 -14.15
N THR A 114 10.17 5.06 -12.91
CA THR A 114 11.10 4.01 -12.47
C THR A 114 10.53 3.21 -11.31
N GLN A 115 11.06 1.99 -11.13
CA GLN A 115 10.54 1.05 -10.14
C GLN A 115 10.85 1.51 -8.71
N VAL A 116 10.01 1.08 -7.77
CA VAL A 116 10.09 1.37 -6.33
C VAL A 116 11.48 1.20 -5.68
N TYR A 117 12.34 0.29 -6.16
CA TYR A 117 13.69 0.11 -5.61
C TYR A 117 14.69 1.18 -6.06
N ASN A 118 14.32 2.03 -7.03
CA ASN A 118 15.10 3.20 -7.43
C ASN A 118 14.71 4.45 -6.63
N ILE A 119 13.80 4.34 -5.66
CA ILE A 119 13.47 5.45 -4.76
C ILE A 119 14.72 5.90 -4.03
N HIS A 120 15.05 7.18 -4.19
CA HIS A 120 16.11 7.86 -3.48
C HIS A 120 15.90 7.84 -1.95
N ASN A 121 16.99 7.68 -1.20
CA ASN A 121 16.98 7.99 0.23
C ASN A 121 16.87 9.51 0.40
N CYS A 122 16.22 9.98 1.46
CA CYS A 122 16.06 11.42 1.70
C CYS A 122 17.41 12.16 1.63
N SER A 123 18.47 11.60 2.23
CA SER A 123 19.81 12.19 2.26
C SER A 123 20.49 12.34 0.89
N SER A 124 20.00 11.65 -0.15
CA SER A 124 20.52 11.75 -1.51
C SER A 124 19.84 12.83 -2.36
N ILE A 125 18.78 13.47 -1.84
CA ILE A 125 18.04 14.52 -2.53
C ILE A 125 18.65 15.87 -2.17
N ASP A 126 19.17 16.57 -3.17
CA ASP A 126 19.81 17.88 -3.05
C ASP A 126 18.91 19.06 -3.44
N ASP A 127 17.76 18.80 -4.06
CA ASP A 127 16.75 19.82 -4.40
C ASP A 127 15.68 19.94 -3.30
N PRO A 128 15.53 21.10 -2.65
CA PRO A 128 14.47 21.35 -1.65
C PRO A 128 13.04 21.16 -2.18
N ASN A 129 12.80 21.40 -3.47
CA ASN A 129 11.49 21.26 -4.09
C ASN A 129 11.11 19.80 -4.28
N ILE A 130 12.10 18.94 -4.53
CA ILE A 130 11.90 17.49 -4.59
C ILE A 130 11.77 16.94 -3.18
N CYS A 131 12.66 17.34 -2.27
CA CYS A 131 12.76 16.76 -0.93
C CYS A 131 11.46 16.84 -0.11
N ASN A 132 10.80 18.00 -0.10
CA ASN A 132 9.64 18.20 0.77
C ASN A 132 8.49 17.29 0.33
N TYR A 133 8.04 16.42 1.24
CA TYR A 133 7.00 15.41 1.02
C TYR A 133 7.38 14.27 0.08
N TYR A 134 8.65 14.17 -0.33
CA TYR A 134 9.13 12.99 -1.04
C TYR A 134 8.97 11.76 -0.15
N GLN A 135 8.46 10.67 -0.70
CA GLN A 135 8.20 9.46 0.08
C GLN A 135 9.27 8.41 -0.22
N SER A 136 10.28 8.33 0.64
CA SER A 136 11.35 7.34 0.56
C SER A 136 10.90 5.96 1.05
N LEU A 137 11.74 4.95 0.86
CA LEU A 137 11.53 3.62 1.43
C LEU A 137 11.52 3.64 2.98
N GLU A 138 12.12 4.65 3.61
CA GLU A 138 12.19 4.77 5.07
C GLU A 138 11.06 5.63 5.65
N GLY A 139 10.39 6.42 4.81
CA GLY A 139 9.31 7.33 5.19
C GLY A 139 9.41 8.67 4.47
N ILE A 140 8.82 9.71 5.06
CA ILE A 140 8.60 10.99 4.38
C ILE A 140 9.80 11.91 4.60
N CYS A 141 10.29 12.51 3.53
CA CYS A 141 11.41 13.44 3.56
C CYS A 141 10.96 14.87 3.85
N ILE A 142 11.84 15.60 4.52
CA ILE A 142 11.69 17.02 4.84
C ILE A 142 13.02 17.76 4.63
N TRP A 143 12.94 18.93 4.03
CA TRP A 143 14.10 19.81 3.89
C TRP A 143 14.30 20.60 5.18
N THR A 144 15.47 20.46 5.81
CA THR A 144 15.73 21.09 7.11
C THR A 144 16.08 22.58 7.02
N GLY A 145 16.53 23.06 5.86
CA GLY A 145 17.05 24.42 5.70
C GLY A 145 18.33 24.71 6.47
N ILE A 146 18.87 23.73 7.21
CA ILE A 146 20.12 23.85 7.98
C ILE A 146 21.28 23.59 7.03
N ILE A 147 22.23 24.53 6.99
CA ILE A 147 23.44 24.44 6.16
C ILE A 147 24.15 23.12 6.48
N GLY A 148 24.32 22.27 5.46
CA GLY A 148 25.01 20.98 5.57
C GLY A 148 24.16 19.79 6.01
N GLN A 149 22.88 19.97 6.38
CA GLN A 149 21.98 18.84 6.71
C GLN A 149 21.06 18.43 5.55
N GLY A 150 20.75 19.35 4.63
CA GLY A 150 19.99 19.03 3.41
C GLY A 150 18.64 18.36 3.67
N CYS A 151 18.30 17.39 2.82
CA CYS A 151 17.08 16.60 2.90
C CYS A 151 17.23 15.44 3.89
N THR A 152 16.28 15.29 4.81
CA THR A 152 16.33 14.27 5.87
C THR A 152 15.00 13.55 6.03
N LEU A 153 15.00 12.37 6.65
CA LEU A 153 13.78 11.68 7.04
C LEU A 153 13.08 12.46 8.16
N ALA A 154 11.82 12.84 7.93
CA ALA A 154 10.99 13.40 8.97
C ALA A 154 10.79 12.34 10.07
N GLN A 155 10.85 12.77 11.33
CA GLN A 155 10.68 11.97 12.54
C GLN A 155 9.29 12.11 13.14
N SER A 156 8.59 13.23 12.87
CA SER A 156 7.22 13.42 13.31
C SER A 156 6.47 14.43 12.45
N CYS A 157 5.14 14.39 12.52
CA CYS A 157 4.28 15.40 11.90
C CYS A 157 4.60 16.83 12.33
N ALA A 158 5.05 17.03 13.57
CA ALA A 158 5.38 18.35 14.11
C ALA A 158 6.46 19.07 13.30
N GLN A 159 7.36 18.35 12.62
CA GLN A 159 8.41 18.95 11.80
C GLN A 159 7.88 19.62 10.52
N PHE A 160 6.71 19.21 10.01
CA PHE A 160 6.07 19.88 8.87
C PHE A 160 5.45 21.22 9.25
N PHE A 161 5.14 21.42 10.53
CA PHE A 161 4.68 22.70 11.05
C PHE A 161 5.88 23.60 11.37
N ASN A 162 6.42 24.26 10.34
CA ASN A 162 7.45 25.28 10.56
C ASN A 162 6.91 26.68 10.24
N ASN A 163 7.62 27.69 10.72
CA ASN A 163 7.23 29.09 10.55
C ASN A 163 7.11 29.54 9.09
N ALA A 164 7.76 28.84 8.15
CA ALA A 164 7.77 29.19 6.73
C ALA A 164 6.56 28.64 5.98
N THR A 165 6.16 27.39 6.25
CA THR A 165 5.06 26.73 5.52
C THR A 165 3.73 26.86 6.24
N ARG A 166 3.72 26.88 7.58
CA ARG A 166 2.51 26.83 8.43
C ARG A 166 1.46 25.82 7.92
N SER A 167 1.91 24.72 7.31
CA SER A 167 1.03 23.77 6.62
C SER A 167 1.23 22.36 7.17
N CYS A 168 0.15 21.73 7.62
CA CYS A 168 0.15 20.29 7.88
C CYS A 168 -0.25 19.54 6.61
N PRO A 169 0.55 18.57 6.14
CA PRO A 169 0.15 17.70 5.04
C PRO A 169 -1.04 16.83 5.45
N GLN A 170 -2.23 17.20 4.98
CA GLN A 170 -3.53 16.61 5.36
C GLN A 170 -3.65 15.10 5.05
N ARG A 171 -2.71 14.53 4.30
CA ARG A 171 -2.72 13.14 3.88
C ARG A 171 -2.36 12.18 5.02
N PHE A 172 -1.47 12.58 5.93
CA PHE A 172 -0.95 11.73 7.02
C PHE A 172 -0.76 12.51 8.34
N CYS A 173 -0.92 13.83 8.32
CA CYS A 173 -0.93 14.69 9.50
C CYS A 173 -2.20 15.55 9.51
N TYR A 174 -2.69 15.89 10.69
CA TYR A 174 -3.72 16.92 10.86
C TYR A 174 -3.20 18.03 11.77
N TYR A 175 -3.78 19.21 11.63
CA TYR A 175 -3.49 20.32 12.52
C TYR A 175 -4.36 20.21 13.78
N SER A 176 -3.73 20.07 14.94
CA SER A 176 -4.43 19.98 16.23
C SER A 176 -4.38 21.33 16.92
N GLN A 177 -5.55 21.99 17.03
CA GLN A 177 -5.69 23.19 17.86
C GLN A 177 -5.54 22.85 19.35
N ASP A 178 -6.02 21.68 19.76
CA ASP A 178 -6.01 21.23 21.16
C ASP A 178 -4.61 20.89 21.69
N LYS A 179 -3.67 20.51 20.80
CA LYS A 179 -2.29 20.13 21.15
C LYS A 179 -1.29 21.22 20.78
N PHE A 180 -1.49 22.43 21.31
CA PHE A 180 -0.55 23.56 21.17
C PHE A 180 -0.31 24.01 19.73
N GLU A 181 -1.34 24.00 18.87
CA GLU A 181 -1.19 24.45 17.47
C GLU A 181 -0.12 23.65 16.70
N THR A 182 -0.09 22.33 16.86
CA THR A 182 0.91 21.46 16.22
C THR A 182 0.32 20.50 15.19
N CYS A 183 1.13 20.10 14.21
CA CYS A 183 0.77 18.97 13.35
C CYS A 183 0.95 17.65 14.11
N ALA A 184 -0.11 16.83 14.15
CA ALA A 184 -0.12 15.50 14.76
C ALA A 184 -0.39 14.42 13.69
N PRO A 185 0.07 13.17 13.87
CA PRO A 185 -0.27 12.07 12.97
C PRO A 185 -1.76 11.77 13.03
N ILE A 186 -2.37 11.51 11.86
CA ILE A 186 -3.77 11.08 11.78
C ILE A 186 -3.91 9.69 12.41
N GLN A 187 -4.96 9.49 13.19
CA GLN A 187 -5.41 8.23 13.77
C GLN A 187 -6.80 7.91 13.24
N CYS A 188 -7.21 6.63 13.27
CA CYS A 188 -8.55 6.24 12.83
C CYS A 188 -9.65 7.02 13.59
N SER A 189 -9.44 7.26 14.89
CA SER A 189 -10.35 8.04 15.74
C SER A 189 -10.54 9.50 15.31
N ASN A 190 -9.73 10.02 14.40
CA ASN A 190 -9.93 11.34 13.81
C ASN A 190 -11.02 11.37 12.72
N TYR A 191 -11.46 10.22 12.21
CA TYR A 191 -12.56 10.13 11.26
C TYR A 191 -13.90 9.99 12.00
N LEU A 192 -14.79 10.95 11.72
CA LEU A 192 -16.07 11.11 12.42
C LEU A 192 -17.23 10.45 11.69
N GLU A 193 -17.00 9.99 10.46
CA GLU A 193 -18.00 9.36 9.61
C GLU A 193 -17.54 7.96 9.19
N GLU A 194 -18.50 7.03 9.12
CA GLU A 194 -18.27 5.65 8.68
C GLU A 194 -17.59 5.57 7.30
N ILE A 195 -18.00 6.43 6.36
CA ILE A 195 -17.44 6.48 5.01
C ILE A 195 -15.97 6.90 4.98
N GLN A 196 -15.55 7.77 5.89
CA GLN A 196 -14.15 8.16 6.05
C GLN A 196 -13.35 7.01 6.67
N CYS A 197 -13.94 6.33 7.65
CA CYS A 197 -13.32 5.19 8.32
C CYS A 197 -12.99 4.04 7.37
N ALA A 198 -13.89 3.73 6.43
CA ALA A 198 -13.71 2.68 5.44
C ALA A 198 -12.48 2.90 4.51
N GLN A 199 -11.98 4.14 4.42
CA GLN A 199 -10.81 4.46 3.59
C GLN A 199 -9.47 4.14 4.27
N GLY A 200 -9.46 3.80 5.56
CA GLY A 200 -8.22 3.68 6.35
C GLY A 200 -7.45 4.99 6.42
N ILE A 201 -6.35 5.01 7.18
CA ILE A 201 -5.49 6.19 7.32
C ILE A 201 -4.15 5.95 6.63
N GLN A 202 -3.59 7.00 6.04
CA GLN A 202 -2.19 6.95 5.66
C GLN A 202 -1.31 7.36 6.83
N THR A 203 -0.29 6.55 7.12
CA THR A 203 0.65 6.82 8.20
C THR A 203 1.90 7.50 7.68
N PHE A 204 2.64 8.06 8.63
CA PHE A 204 3.94 8.69 8.42
C PHE A 204 5.06 7.67 8.11
N GLY A 205 4.76 6.37 8.06
CA GLY A 205 5.73 5.30 7.90
C GLY A 205 6.31 5.15 6.49
N PRO A 206 7.13 4.09 6.28
CA PRO A 206 7.71 3.69 4.99
C PRO A 206 6.70 3.73 3.84
N TYR A 207 7.13 4.08 2.61
CA TYR A 207 6.27 4.15 1.41
C TYR A 207 5.30 2.96 1.25
N LEU A 208 5.75 1.77 1.62
CA LEU A 208 5.05 0.50 1.43
C LEU A 208 4.25 0.03 2.65
N LYS A 209 4.41 0.70 3.79
CA LYS A 209 3.71 0.38 5.05
C LYS A 209 3.00 1.61 5.61
N ASN A 210 2.58 2.50 4.71
CA ASN A 210 2.00 3.78 5.06
C ASN A 210 0.47 3.73 5.12
N ILE A 211 -0.17 2.57 5.25
CA ILE A 211 -1.62 2.46 5.39
C ILE A 211 -1.94 1.63 6.63
N VAL A 212 -2.79 2.17 7.49
CA VAL A 212 -3.42 1.44 8.59
C VAL A 212 -4.91 1.32 8.27
N GLY A 213 -5.41 0.09 8.29
CA GLY A 213 -6.83 -0.18 8.16
C GLY A 213 -7.58 0.41 9.36
N CYS A 214 -8.80 0.88 9.12
CA CYS A 214 -9.69 1.35 10.17
C CYS A 214 -11.04 0.66 10.03
N TYR A 215 -11.78 0.53 11.12
CA TYR A 215 -13.16 0.06 11.08
C TYR A 215 -14.08 0.93 11.92
N TRP A 216 -15.33 1.02 11.49
CA TRP A 216 -16.34 1.77 12.20
C TRP A 216 -16.94 0.92 13.32
N ASN A 217 -16.80 1.37 14.57
CA ASN A 217 -17.47 0.76 15.71
C ASN A 217 -18.86 1.42 15.86
N SER A 218 -19.89 0.74 15.36
CA SER A 218 -21.27 1.25 15.40
C SER A 218 -21.84 1.37 16.81
N GLU A 219 -21.32 0.61 17.78
CA GLU A 219 -21.78 0.68 19.18
C GLU A 219 -21.27 1.94 19.87
N GLN A 220 -20.03 2.33 19.58
CA GLN A 220 -19.36 3.50 20.16
C GLN A 220 -19.44 4.75 19.27
N ASN A 221 -19.95 4.60 18.06
CA ASN A 221 -20.01 5.65 17.03
C ASN A 221 -18.63 6.31 16.80
N VAL A 222 -17.58 5.49 16.73
CA VAL A 222 -16.19 5.93 16.60
C VAL A 222 -15.42 5.03 15.64
N CYS A 223 -14.53 5.63 14.84
CA CYS A 223 -13.61 4.90 13.99
C CYS A 223 -12.39 4.42 14.80
N GLN A 224 -12.03 3.15 14.66
CA GLN A 224 -10.97 2.50 15.43
C GLN A 224 -9.93 1.87 14.51
N GLU A 225 -8.69 1.75 15.02
CA GLU A 225 -7.64 1.01 14.30
C GLU A 225 -8.03 -0.45 14.17
N TYR A 226 -7.73 -1.00 13.00
CA TYR A 226 -8.05 -2.37 12.64
C TYR A 226 -7.39 -3.40 13.58
N ALA A 227 -8.21 -4.25 14.20
CA ALA A 227 -7.78 -5.40 14.99
C ALA A 227 -8.31 -6.69 14.34
N PRO A 228 -7.45 -7.50 13.68
CA PRO A 228 -7.90 -8.67 12.91
C PRO A 228 -8.69 -9.69 13.74
N SER A 229 -8.41 -9.78 15.04
CA SER A 229 -9.10 -10.68 15.98
C SER A 229 -10.55 -10.30 16.26
N GLN A 230 -10.97 -9.08 15.93
CA GLN A 230 -12.34 -8.59 16.15
C GLN A 230 -13.18 -8.61 14.87
N MET A 231 -12.61 -9.07 13.75
CA MET A 231 -13.27 -9.01 12.45
C MET A 231 -14.13 -10.24 12.18
N THR A 232 -15.31 -9.98 11.62
CA THR A 232 -16.14 -11.00 10.99
C THR A 232 -15.73 -11.21 9.54
N HIS A 233 -16.19 -12.30 8.93
CA HIS A 233 -15.98 -12.55 7.50
C HIS A 233 -16.50 -11.41 6.62
N ALA A 234 -17.57 -10.71 7.03
CA ALA A 234 -18.16 -9.62 6.26
C ALA A 234 -17.27 -8.35 6.22
N ASN A 235 -16.46 -8.14 7.26
CA ASN A 235 -15.68 -6.91 7.41
C ASN A 235 -14.19 -7.13 7.12
N CYS A 236 -13.73 -8.38 7.13
CA CYS A 236 -12.32 -8.75 7.05
C CYS A 236 -11.63 -8.14 5.81
N TYR A 237 -12.12 -8.43 4.61
CA TYR A 237 -11.56 -7.87 3.38
C TYR A 237 -11.83 -6.37 3.19
N PRO A 238 -13.10 -5.89 3.23
CA PRO A 238 -13.39 -4.50 2.89
C PRO A 238 -12.77 -3.49 3.89
N TYR A 239 -12.79 -3.77 5.19
CA TYR A 239 -12.29 -2.82 6.21
C TYR A 239 -10.77 -2.89 6.39
N SER A 240 -10.15 -4.00 6.01
CA SER A 240 -8.68 -4.07 5.90
C SER A 240 -8.16 -3.48 4.59
N ARG A 241 -9.04 -2.97 3.71
CA ARG A 241 -8.69 -2.51 2.36
C ARG A 241 -7.98 -3.59 1.54
N GLY A 242 -8.38 -4.84 1.72
CA GLY A 242 -7.83 -5.99 1.04
C GLY A 242 -6.43 -6.41 1.51
N THR A 243 -5.93 -5.89 2.64
CA THR A 243 -4.67 -6.37 3.25
C THR A 243 -4.86 -7.62 4.11
N TYR A 244 -6.11 -7.98 4.40
CA TYR A 244 -6.51 -9.22 5.06
C TYR A 244 -7.64 -9.88 4.28
N HIS A 245 -7.80 -11.19 4.49
CA HIS A 245 -8.89 -11.99 3.95
C HIS A 245 -9.32 -13.06 4.96
N TRP A 246 -10.49 -13.65 4.72
CA TRP A 246 -11.02 -14.74 5.50
C TRP A 246 -10.28 -16.04 5.14
N SER A 247 -9.77 -16.74 6.15
CA SER A 247 -8.90 -17.91 5.96
C SER A 247 -9.61 -19.22 5.61
N ASN A 248 -10.94 -19.22 5.46
CA ASN A 248 -11.72 -20.43 5.25
C ASN A 248 -12.88 -20.17 4.27
N THR A 249 -13.31 -21.20 3.54
CA THR A 249 -14.51 -21.11 2.69
C THR A 249 -15.81 -21.10 3.50
N ASP A 250 -15.78 -21.55 4.76
CA ASP A 250 -16.90 -21.54 5.72
C ASP A 250 -16.83 -20.30 6.63
N GLU A 251 -17.91 -19.53 6.64
CA GLU A 251 -18.07 -18.29 7.40
C GLU A 251 -17.87 -18.48 8.92
N LYS A 252 -18.06 -19.71 9.45
CA LYS A 252 -18.02 -20.02 10.90
C LYS A 252 -16.69 -20.60 11.35
N LYS A 253 -15.79 -20.96 10.43
CA LYS A 253 -14.54 -21.67 10.72
C LYS A 253 -13.28 -20.88 10.39
N GLY A 254 -13.41 -19.77 9.66
CA GLY A 254 -12.28 -18.92 9.33
C GLY A 254 -11.93 -17.94 10.43
N ASN A 255 -10.83 -17.25 10.20
CA ASN A 255 -10.44 -16.05 10.93
C ASN A 255 -9.87 -15.07 9.90
N CYS A 256 -9.79 -13.79 10.29
CA CYS A 256 -9.23 -12.78 9.42
C CYS A 256 -7.69 -12.81 9.45
N VAL A 257 -7.05 -13.10 8.32
CA VAL A 257 -5.60 -13.30 8.21
C VAL A 257 -4.98 -12.38 7.16
N PRO A 258 -3.72 -11.93 7.34
CA PRO A 258 -3.08 -11.03 6.39
C PRO A 258 -2.71 -11.75 5.08
N CYS A 259 -2.81 -11.04 3.96
CA CYS A 259 -2.51 -11.58 2.63
C CYS A 259 -1.03 -11.96 2.45
N SER A 260 -0.13 -11.39 3.25
CA SER A 260 1.33 -11.62 3.13
C SER A 260 1.85 -12.90 3.81
N GLN A 261 1.01 -13.80 4.32
CA GLN A 261 1.48 -14.95 5.10
C GLN A 261 2.21 -16.05 4.31
N GLN A 262 2.05 -16.12 2.98
CA GLN A 262 2.65 -17.22 2.19
C GLN A 262 4.19 -17.22 2.21
N LEU A 263 4.83 -16.05 2.30
CA LEU A 263 6.29 -15.96 2.33
C LEU A 263 6.91 -16.51 3.62
N LEU A 264 6.19 -16.41 4.75
CA LEU A 264 6.66 -16.91 6.04
C LEU A 264 6.63 -18.44 6.10
N ILE A 265 5.64 -19.07 5.47
CA ILE A 265 5.54 -20.54 5.44
C ILE A 265 6.67 -21.11 4.55
N ILE A 266 6.93 -20.49 3.40
CA ILE A 266 8.01 -20.90 2.50
C ILE A 266 9.37 -20.74 3.19
N SER A 267 9.60 -19.64 3.91
CA SER A 267 10.86 -19.44 4.64
C SER A 267 11.05 -20.44 5.76
N ILE A 268 10.01 -20.78 6.53
CA ILE A 268 10.06 -21.81 7.59
C ILE A 268 10.35 -23.20 7.01
N ILE A 269 9.69 -23.59 5.91
CA ILE A 269 9.95 -24.87 5.23
C ILE A 269 11.40 -24.93 4.75
N LEU A 270 11.91 -23.82 4.22
CA LEU A 270 13.31 -23.68 3.81
C LEU A 270 14.28 -23.86 4.98
N THR A 271 14.02 -23.27 6.15
CA THR A 271 14.88 -23.45 7.32
C THR A 271 14.87 -24.87 7.88
N ILE A 272 13.79 -25.64 7.67
CA ILE A 272 13.69 -27.04 8.13
C ILE A 272 14.39 -28.00 7.16
N LEU A 273 14.43 -27.68 5.87
CA LEU A 273 15.01 -28.52 4.82
C LEU A 273 16.53 -28.35 4.63
N ILE A 274 17.13 -27.29 5.20
CA ILE A 274 18.57 -27.01 5.21
C ILE A 274 19.20 -27.62 6.47
#